data_AF-A0A1Q3EQ54-F1
#
_entry.id   AF-A0A1Q3EQ54-F1
#
_cell.length_a   1.000
_cell.length_b   1.000
_cell.length_c   1.000
_cell.angle_alpha   90.00
_cell.angle_beta   90.00
_cell.angle_gamma   90.00
#
_symmetry.space_group_name_H-M   'P 1'
#
loop_
_entity.id
_entity.type
_entity.pdbx_description
1 polymer ?
#
loop_
_entity_poly.entity_id
_entity_poly.type
_entity_poly.pdbx_seq_one_letter_code
_entity_poly.pdbx_strand_id
1 'polypeptide(L)'
;MPPQMSLVLFQIHTLGHALTVAIPESTTMVNFVGLKRTGGSLYGVCVDCASGSVTNLQLFSGHDSTLANNADAEPALIFSLDVNPDQAHILQVTNVGDSSFGKKSELTFISIVVQEVPALRKPPYQPQ
;
A
#
# COMPACT_ATOMS: atom_id res chain seq x y z
N MET A 1 16.45 7.90 -26.03
CA MET A 1 15.49 6.81 -25.74
C MET A 1 15.07 6.97 -24.29
N PRO A 2 13.78 7.21 -23.98
CA PRO A 2 13.36 7.25 -22.58
C PRO A 2 13.48 5.83 -21.98
N PRO A 3 13.81 5.69 -20.70
CA PRO A 3 13.85 4.38 -20.05
C PRO A 3 12.44 3.78 -20.09
N GLN A 4 12.31 2.55 -20.59
CA GLN A 4 11.09 1.76 -20.41
C GLN A 4 10.94 1.51 -18.90
N MET A 5 10.03 2.24 -18.26
CA MET A 5 9.60 1.97 -16.90
C MET A 5 8.70 0.72 -16.97
N SER A 6 9.29 -0.44 -16.72
CA SER A 6 8.54 -1.69 -16.64
C SER A 6 7.73 -1.66 -15.35
N LEU A 7 6.42 -1.45 -15.46
CA LEU A 7 5.49 -1.54 -14.34
C LEU A 7 5.43 -2.99 -13.88
N VAL A 8 5.85 -3.28 -12.65
CA VAL A 8 5.70 -4.63 -12.08
C VAL A 8 4.39 -4.69 -11.32
N LEU A 9 3.36 -5.25 -11.94
CA LEU A 9 2.08 -5.50 -11.29
C LEU A 9 2.15 -6.81 -10.50
N PHE A 10 1.82 -6.75 -9.21
CA PHE A 10 1.58 -7.94 -8.40
C PHE A 10 0.08 -8.07 -8.10
N GLN A 11 -0.43 -9.28 -8.23
CA GLN A 11 -1.80 -9.64 -7.86
C GLN A 11 -1.76 -10.75 -6.81
N ILE A 12 -2.49 -10.57 -5.72
CA ILE A 12 -2.61 -11.56 -4.64
C ILE A 12 -4.07 -11.99 -4.55
N HIS A 13 -4.34 -13.22 -5.00
CA HIS A 13 -5.67 -13.82 -4.94
C HIS A 13 -5.90 -14.63 -3.65
N THR A 14 -4.81 -15.06 -3.00
CA THR A 14 -4.88 -15.81 -1.74
C THR A 14 -5.30 -14.87 -0.62
N LEU A 15 -6.41 -15.18 0.04
CA LEU A 15 -6.85 -14.45 1.21
C LEU A 15 -5.86 -14.64 2.37
N GLY A 16 -5.66 -13.59 3.16
CA GLY A 16 -4.74 -13.62 4.31
C GLY A 16 -3.26 -13.53 3.95
N HIS A 17 -2.88 -13.58 2.66
CA HIS A 17 -1.53 -13.23 2.26
C HIS A 17 -1.31 -11.71 2.37
N ALA A 18 -0.18 -11.35 2.95
CA ALA A 18 0.21 -9.97 3.19
C ALA A 18 1.44 -9.59 2.36
N LEU A 19 1.35 -8.48 1.65
CA LEU A 19 2.51 -7.73 1.21
C LEU A 19 3.09 -6.99 2.42
N THR A 20 4.37 -7.18 2.69
CA THR A 20 5.08 -6.50 3.78
C THR A 20 6.12 -5.56 3.21
N VAL A 21 6.13 -4.32 3.69
CA VAL A 21 7.03 -3.28 3.20
C VAL A 21 7.66 -2.56 4.38
N ALA A 22 8.99 -2.50 4.39
CA ALA A 22 9.74 -1.68 5.34
C ALA A 22 9.62 -0.21 4.93
N ILE A 23 9.16 0.62 5.86
CA ILE A 23 9.10 2.07 5.71
C ILE A 23 10.27 2.66 6.50
N PRO A 24 11.16 3.42 5.86
CA PRO A 24 12.31 4.01 6.55
C PRO A 24 11.89 5.14 7.50
N GLU A 25 12.77 5.43 8.47
CA GLU A 25 12.72 6.66 9.26
C GLU A 25 12.61 7.90 8.35
N SER A 26 12.16 9.02 8.92
CA SER A 26 11.87 10.28 8.21
C SER A 26 10.69 10.22 7.24
N THR A 27 10.05 9.07 7.02
CA THR A 27 8.79 9.00 6.26
C THR A 27 7.66 9.61 7.08
N THR A 28 6.85 10.49 6.46
CA THR A 28 5.65 11.07 7.08
C THR A 28 4.37 10.50 6.51
N MET A 29 4.38 10.08 5.24
CA MET A 29 3.20 9.57 4.56
C MET A 29 3.55 8.47 3.58
N VAL A 30 2.68 7.47 3.50
CA VAL A 30 2.78 6.34 2.57
C VAL A 30 1.52 6.27 1.71
N ASN A 31 1.71 6.36 0.40
CA ASN A 31 0.64 6.21 -0.58
C ASN A 31 0.74 4.86 -1.26
N PHE A 32 -0.33 4.07 -1.21
CA PHE A 32 -0.40 2.78 -1.87
C PHE A 32 -1.18 2.88 -3.17
N VAL A 33 -0.52 2.51 -4.27
CA VAL A 33 -1.10 2.54 -5.61
C VAL A 33 -1.30 1.11 -6.12
N GLY A 34 -2.50 0.85 -6.63
CA GLY A 34 -2.89 -0.41 -7.23
C GLY A 34 -3.88 -0.18 -8.37
N LEU A 35 -4.47 -1.27 -8.86
CA LEU A 35 -5.61 -1.27 -9.76
C LEU A 35 -6.89 -1.56 -8.97
N LYS A 36 -7.92 -0.77 -9.23
CA LYS A 36 -9.26 -1.14 -8.75
C LYS A 36 -9.82 -2.33 -9.53
N ARG A 37 -10.80 -3.02 -8.95
CA ARG A 37 -11.40 -4.25 -9.51
C ARG A 37 -12.92 -4.17 -9.56
N THR A 38 -13.49 -4.82 -10.57
CA THR A 38 -14.95 -4.98 -10.72
C THR A 38 -15.54 -5.95 -9.69
N GLY A 39 -14.73 -6.89 -9.21
CA GLY A 39 -15.11 -7.83 -8.15
C GLY A 39 -14.72 -7.33 -6.75
N GLY A 40 -14.69 -8.26 -5.80
CA GLY A 40 -14.21 -8.00 -4.45
C GLY A 40 -12.73 -7.60 -4.46
N SER A 41 -12.41 -6.54 -3.72
CA SER A 41 -11.04 -6.04 -3.58
C SER A 41 -10.96 -5.24 -2.29
N LEU A 42 -10.69 -5.95 -1.20
CA LEU A 42 -10.64 -5.39 0.14
C LEU A 42 -9.24 -5.55 0.73
N TYR A 43 -8.63 -4.42 1.07
CA TYR A 43 -7.26 -4.31 1.56
C TYR A 43 -7.33 -4.14 3.08
N GLY A 44 -6.78 -5.10 3.81
CA GLY A 44 -6.57 -4.98 5.25
C GLY A 44 -5.18 -4.45 5.53
N VAL A 45 -5.09 -3.25 6.08
CA VAL A 45 -3.85 -2.51 6.25
C VAL A 45 -3.51 -2.38 7.73
N CYS A 46 -2.23 -2.60 8.05
CA CYS A 46 -1.69 -2.31 9.37
C CYS A 46 -0.25 -1.80 9.31
N VAL A 47 0.08 -0.90 10.22
CA VAL A 47 1.45 -0.45 10.50
C VAL A 47 1.88 -1.02 11.85
N ASP A 48 3.04 -1.67 11.88
CA ASP A 48 3.66 -2.28 13.07
C ASP A 48 2.82 -3.37 13.77
N CYS A 49 1.95 -4.06 13.01
CA CYS A 49 1.26 -5.24 13.52
C CYS A 49 2.21 -6.42 13.75
N ALA A 50 1.89 -7.22 14.77
CA ALA A 50 2.45 -8.56 14.87
C ALA A 50 2.09 -9.37 13.61
N SER A 51 3.07 -10.03 13.02
CA SER A 51 2.90 -10.80 11.77
C SER A 51 1.76 -11.81 11.88
N GLY A 52 0.81 -11.76 10.94
CA GLY A 52 -0.35 -12.65 10.90
C GLY A 52 -1.51 -12.22 11.81
N SER A 53 -1.41 -11.07 12.47
CA SER A 53 -2.53 -10.50 13.21
C SER A 53 -3.55 -9.88 12.24
N VAL A 54 -4.79 -10.35 12.32
CA VAL A 54 -5.95 -9.74 11.64
C VAL A 54 -6.76 -8.83 12.58
N THR A 55 -6.32 -8.68 13.83
CA THR A 55 -6.94 -7.73 14.77
C THR A 55 -6.40 -6.33 14.51
N ASN A 56 -7.29 -5.34 14.45
CA ASN A 56 -7.01 -3.93 14.19
C ASN A 56 -6.55 -3.57 12.76
N LEU A 57 -7.02 -4.31 11.75
CA LEU A 57 -6.83 -3.91 10.35
C LEU A 57 -7.70 -2.70 10.00
N GLN A 58 -7.11 -1.70 9.36
CA GLN A 58 -7.86 -0.67 8.64
C GLN A 58 -8.25 -1.24 7.27
N LEU A 59 -9.53 -1.13 6.92
CA LEU A 59 -10.06 -1.71 5.67
C LEU A 59 -10.23 -0.62 4.60
N PHE A 60 -9.64 -0.86 3.43
CA PHE A 60 -9.77 0.00 2.26
C PHE A 60 -10.35 -0.79 1.09
N SER A 61 -11.32 -0.20 0.40
CA SER A 61 -11.93 -0.81 -0.77
C SER A 61 -11.20 -0.39 -2.05
N GLY A 62 -10.75 -1.37 -2.83
CA GLY A 62 -10.36 -1.19 -4.22
C GLY A 62 -11.44 -1.64 -5.19
N HIS A 63 -12.68 -1.87 -4.74
CA HIS A 63 -13.80 -2.12 -5.64
C HIS A 63 -14.15 -0.85 -6.42
N ASP A 64 -14.42 -1.00 -7.71
CA ASP A 64 -14.99 0.06 -8.55
C ASP A 64 -16.17 -0.48 -9.35
N SER A 65 -17.37 0.04 -9.05
CA SER A 65 -18.61 -0.36 -9.71
C SER A 65 -18.79 0.26 -11.09
N THR A 66 -17.94 1.23 -11.46
CA THR A 66 -17.99 1.89 -12.77
C THR A 66 -17.13 1.20 -13.82
N LEU A 67 -16.21 0.33 -13.41
CA LEU A 67 -15.39 -0.48 -14.32
C LEU A 67 -16.25 -1.55 -15.00
N ALA A 68 -16.20 -1.60 -16.33
CA ALA A 68 -16.88 -2.64 -17.10
C ALA A 68 -16.16 -4.00 -16.99
N ASN A 69 -14.82 -3.97 -16.94
CA ASN A 69 -13.97 -5.15 -16.73
C ASN A 69 -12.65 -4.75 -16.05
N ASN A 70 -11.89 -5.75 -15.58
CA ASN A 70 -10.62 -5.52 -14.87
C ASN A 70 -9.46 -5.09 -15.78
N ALA A 71 -9.56 -5.28 -17.09
CA ALA A 71 -8.50 -4.91 -18.05
C ALA A 71 -8.50 -3.39 -18.33
N ASP A 72 -9.65 -2.73 -18.15
CA ASP A 72 -9.79 -1.28 -18.28
C ASP A 72 -9.37 -0.52 -17.00
N ALA A 73 -8.92 -1.23 -15.96
CA ALA A 73 -8.50 -0.60 -14.72
C ALA A 73 -7.21 0.21 -14.90
N GLU A 74 -7.24 1.47 -14.48
CA GLU A 74 -6.06 2.34 -14.43
C GLU A 74 -5.44 2.38 -13.02
N PRO A 75 -4.13 2.70 -12.90
CA PRO A 75 -3.48 2.89 -11.60
C PRO A 75 -4.18 3.96 -10.77
N ALA A 76 -4.54 3.63 -9.54
CA ALA A 76 -5.25 4.51 -8.61
C ALA A 76 -4.66 4.44 -7.20
N LEU A 77 -4.74 5.55 -6.49
CA LEU A 77 -4.49 5.60 -5.05
C LEU A 77 -5.58 4.78 -4.34
N ILE A 78 -5.19 3.70 -3.65
CA ILE A 78 -6.11 2.89 -2.86
C ILE A 78 -6.25 3.48 -1.46
N PHE A 79 -5.12 3.84 -0.84
CA PHE A 79 -5.09 4.48 0.46
C PHE A 79 -3.84 5.34 0.64
N SER A 80 -3.93 6.26 1.60
CA SER A 80 -2.80 6.99 2.14
C SER A 80 -2.82 6.90 3.66
N LEU A 81 -1.63 6.76 4.26
CA LEU A 81 -1.45 6.69 5.71
C LEU A 81 -0.37 7.66 6.15
N ASP A 82 -0.65 8.42 7.20
CA ASP A 82 0.37 9.12 7.96
C ASP A 82 1.13 8.12 8.84
N VAL A 83 2.44 8.28 8.94
CA VAL A 83 3.34 7.45 9.74
C VAL A 83 4.27 8.33 10.57
N ASN A 84 4.78 7.80 11.69
CA ASN A 84 5.65 8.58 12.57
C ASN A 84 7.07 8.66 11.96
N PRO A 85 7.60 9.85 11.65
CA PRO A 85 8.92 9.97 11.05
C PRO A 85 10.08 9.65 12.01
N ASP A 86 9.83 9.56 13.31
CA ASP A 86 10.88 9.37 14.32
C ASP A 86 11.40 7.92 14.42
N GLN A 87 10.75 6.97 13.73
CA GLN A 87 11.16 5.56 13.73
C GLN A 87 10.86 4.88 12.40
N ALA A 88 11.55 3.77 12.13
CA ALA A 88 11.20 2.89 11.01
C ALA A 88 9.92 2.12 11.33
N HIS A 89 9.14 1.82 10.29
CA HIS A 89 7.87 1.13 10.39
C HIS A 89 7.79 -0.07 9.46
N ILE A 90 6.87 -0.99 9.75
CA ILE A 90 6.53 -2.09 8.84
C ILE A 90 5.07 -1.95 8.43
N LEU A 91 4.83 -1.72 7.14
CA LEU A 91 3.49 -1.77 6.54
C LEU A 91 3.16 -3.20 6.14
N GLN A 92 1.98 -3.66 6.53
CA GLN A 92 1.38 -4.90 6.06
C GLN A 92 0.08 -4.59 5.32
N VAL A 93 -0.05 -5.10 4.09
CA VAL A 93 -1.24 -4.98 3.26
C VAL A 93 -1.72 -6.38 2.90
N THR A 94 -2.85 -6.77 3.48
CA THR A 94 -3.40 -8.13 3.38
C THR A 94 -4.60 -8.15 2.46
N ASN A 95 -4.70 -9.18 1.63
CA ASN A 95 -5.93 -9.42 0.88
C ASN A 95 -7.00 -10.01 1.82
N VAL A 96 -8.06 -9.25 2.11
CA VAL A 96 -9.15 -9.66 3.00
C VAL A 96 -10.36 -10.05 2.17
N GLY A 97 -11.05 -11.12 2.54
CA GLY A 97 -12.24 -11.55 1.79
C GLY A 97 -13.36 -10.52 1.86
N ASP A 98 -13.89 -10.12 0.70
CA ASP A 98 -15.00 -9.17 0.61
C ASP A 98 -16.34 -9.90 0.67
N SER A 99 -17.12 -9.67 1.72
CA SER A 99 -18.40 -10.34 1.94
C SER A 99 -19.43 -10.02 0.86
N SER A 100 -19.34 -8.86 0.23
CA SER A 100 -20.23 -8.43 -0.87
C SER A 100 -20.07 -9.30 -2.11
N PHE A 101 -18.91 -9.97 -2.25
CA PHE A 101 -18.55 -10.79 -3.42
C PHE A 101 -18.32 -12.25 -3.03
N GLY A 102 -19.04 -12.76 -2.03
CA GLY A 102 -18.93 -14.15 -1.60
C GLY A 102 -17.58 -14.48 -0.97
N LYS A 103 -17.00 -13.52 -0.24
CA LYS A 103 -15.66 -13.58 0.39
C LYS A 103 -14.51 -13.71 -0.60
N LYS A 104 -14.75 -13.49 -1.89
CA LYS A 104 -13.69 -13.38 -2.89
C LYS A 104 -13.09 -11.99 -2.83
N SER A 105 -11.79 -11.89 -2.95
CA SER A 105 -11.11 -10.60 -3.04
C SER A 105 -9.81 -10.73 -3.80
N GLU A 106 -9.41 -9.66 -4.47
CA GLU A 106 -8.12 -9.53 -5.13
C GLU A 106 -7.44 -8.24 -4.68
N LEU A 107 -6.23 -8.39 -4.16
CA LEU A 107 -5.32 -7.28 -3.89
C LEU A 107 -4.43 -7.09 -5.11
N THR A 108 -4.24 -5.83 -5.50
CA THR A 108 -3.30 -5.45 -6.55
C THR A 108 -2.27 -4.49 -6.01
N PHE A 109 -1.06 -4.55 -6.52
CA PHE A 109 0.03 -3.68 -6.13
C PHE A 109 0.80 -3.23 -7.36
N ILE A 110 0.95 -1.92 -7.49
CA ILE A 110 1.77 -1.28 -8.51
C ILE A 110 2.99 -0.62 -7.86
N SER A 111 2.75 0.25 -6.88
CA SER A 111 3.83 1.02 -6.25
C SER A 111 3.45 1.54 -4.88
N ILE A 112 4.47 1.82 -4.08
CA ILE A 112 4.36 2.65 -2.88
C ILE A 112 5.14 3.93 -3.12
N VAL A 113 4.51 5.07 -2.81
CA VAL A 113 5.15 6.39 -2.85
C VAL A 113 5.24 6.91 -1.43
N VAL A 114 6.46 7.13 -0.96
CA VAL A 114 6.75 7.68 0.37
C VAL A 114 7.00 9.19 0.28
N GLN A 115 6.52 9.92 1.27
CA GLN A 115 6.91 11.32 1.50
C GLN A 115 7.78 11.38 2.75
N GLU A 116 8.88 12.13 2.67
CA GLU A 116 9.83 12.27 3.76
C GLU A 116 9.82 13.69 4.31
N VAL A 117 10.13 13.84 5.61
CA VAL A 117 10.53 15.13 6.15
C VAL A 117 11.83 15.54 5.43
N PRO A 118 11.90 16.75 4.84
CA PRO A 118 13.16 17.23 4.29
C PRO A 118 14.20 17.20 5.41
N ALA A 119 15.32 16.50 5.18
CA ALA A 119 16.43 16.53 6.13
C ALA A 119 16.77 18.00 6.39
N LEU A 120 16.54 18.48 7.63
CA LEU A 120 17.14 19.72 8.09
C LEU A 120 18.63 19.53 7.82
N ARG A 121 19.18 20.28 6.86
CA ARG A 121 20.62 20.24 6.57
C ARG A 121 21.31 20.40 7.91
N LYS A 122 21.95 19.35 8.42
CA LYS A 122 22.83 19.49 9.58
C LYS A 122 23.75 20.66 9.25
N PRO A 123 23.83 21.70 10.09
CA PRO A 123 24.81 22.75 9.86
C PRO A 123 26.18 22.06 9.71
N PRO A 124 27.02 22.48 8.74
CA PRO A 124 28.33 21.86 8.56
C PRO A 124 29.05 21.86 9.91
N TYR A 125 29.53 20.68 10.30
CA TYR A 125 30.33 20.49 11.51
C TYR A 125 31.46 21.52 11.50
N GLN A 126 31.43 22.48 12.42
CA GLN A 126 32.55 23.37 12.70
C GLN A 126 33.30 22.79 13.90
N PRO A 127 34.50 22.21 13.71
CA PRO A 127 35.37 21.89 14.83
C PRO A 127 35.73 23.20 15.56
N GLN A 128 35.61 23.17 16.89
CA GLN A 128 36.09 24.24 17.78
C GLN A 128 37.61 24.28 17.81
#